data_AF-A0A2E4HGC6-F1
#
_entry.id   AF-A0A2E4HGC6-F1
#
_cell.length_a   1.000
_cell.length_b   1.000
_cell.length_c   1.000
_cell.angle_alpha   90.00
_cell.angle_beta   90.00
_cell.angle_gamma   90.00
#
_symmetry.space_group_name_H-M   'P 1'
#
loop_
_entity.id
_entity.type
_entity.pdbx_description
1 polymer ?
#
loop_
_entity_poly.entity_id
_entity_poly.type
_entity_poly.pdbx_seq_one_letter_code
_entity_poly.pdbx_strand_id
1 'polypeptide(L)'
;MPSRRNPERLDSARPKVMPSTLAYSKNAIEKIYAKCRQEGLAAWHDGLEYAEFINALWNTMLNSPVCGEEAAKIEETLGRGDTIQILSDIFIEDRNSESR
;
A
#
# COMPACT_ATOMS: atom_id res chain seq x y z
N MET A 1 -11.63 -39.05 32.92
CA MET A 1 -11.86 -39.44 31.51
C MET A 1 -13.28 -39.07 31.15
N PRO A 2 -13.56 -38.57 29.92
CA PRO A 2 -12.60 -38.04 28.94
C PRO A 2 -12.04 -36.68 29.49
N SER A 3 -11.66 -35.62 28.77
CA SER A 3 -11.47 -35.35 27.33
C SER A 3 -10.38 -34.28 27.12
N ARG A 4 -10.13 -33.88 25.87
CA ARG A 4 -9.40 -32.66 25.48
C ARG A 4 -10.26 -31.83 24.52
N ARG A 5 -10.18 -30.50 24.58
CA ARG A 5 -10.40 -29.67 23.39
C ARG A 5 -9.62 -28.36 23.49
N ASN A 6 -8.59 -28.26 22.66
CA ASN A 6 -7.66 -27.15 22.56
C ASN A 6 -8.39 -25.95 21.92
N PRO A 7 -8.39 -24.74 22.52
CA PRO A 7 -8.67 -23.52 21.79
C PRO A 7 -7.37 -23.04 21.13
N GLU A 8 -6.91 -23.77 20.10
CA GLU A 8 -6.00 -23.21 19.09
C GLU A 8 -6.74 -22.14 18.29
N ARG A 9 -6.98 -21.00 18.93
CA ARG A 9 -7.27 -19.77 18.22
C ARG A 9 -5.94 -19.27 17.69
N LEU A 10 -5.86 -19.19 16.36
CA LEU A 10 -4.68 -18.75 15.64
C LEU A 10 -4.38 -17.28 15.98
N ASP A 11 -3.65 -17.06 17.06
CA ASP A 11 -2.91 -15.80 17.27
C ASP A 11 -1.62 -15.83 16.45
N SER A 12 -1.75 -16.13 15.16
CA SER A 12 -0.80 -15.69 14.15
C SER A 12 -1.00 -14.19 13.96
N ALA A 13 -0.74 -13.44 15.02
CA ALA A 13 -0.60 -12.00 14.99
C ALA A 13 0.42 -11.68 13.89
N ARG A 14 -0.02 -10.93 12.89
CA ARG A 14 0.87 -10.43 11.82
C ARG A 14 2.14 -9.88 12.48
N PRO A 15 3.35 -10.16 11.95
CA PRO A 15 4.59 -9.68 12.56
C PRO A 15 4.43 -8.19 12.83
N LYS A 16 4.60 -7.81 14.11
CA LYS A 16 4.13 -6.53 14.64
C LYS A 16 4.97 -5.42 14.01
N VAL A 17 4.50 -4.93 12.85
CA VAL A 17 5.24 -4.04 11.96
C VAL A 17 5.71 -2.86 12.80
N MET A 18 7.02 -2.71 12.96
CA MET A 18 7.54 -1.68 13.85
C MET A 18 7.04 -0.31 13.34
N PRO A 19 6.72 0.64 14.23
CA PRO A 19 6.27 1.96 13.78
C PRO A 19 7.30 2.64 12.87
N SER A 20 8.59 2.34 13.07
CA SER A 20 9.70 2.70 12.17
C SER A 20 9.55 2.14 10.75
N THR A 21 9.11 0.89 10.61
CA THR A 21 8.87 0.21 9.32
C THR A 21 7.64 0.77 8.62
N LEU A 22 6.56 1.06 9.36
CA LEU A 22 5.38 1.73 8.80
C LEU A 22 5.69 3.15 8.28
N ALA A 23 6.42 3.95 9.06
CA ALA A 23 6.84 5.29 8.65
C ALA A 23 7.84 5.27 7.48
N TYR A 24 8.75 4.29 7.44
CA TYR A 24 9.65 4.07 6.31
C TYR A 24 8.87 3.68 5.05
N SER A 25 7.93 2.74 5.15
CA SER A 25 7.12 2.31 4.01
C SER A 25 6.18 3.41 3.51
N LYS A 26 5.58 4.24 4.38
CA LYS A 26 4.80 5.43 3.94
C LYS A 26 5.69 6.37 3.13
N ASN A 27 6.88 6.74 3.63
CA ASN A 27 7.85 7.54 2.86
C ASN A 27 8.30 6.89 1.54
N ALA A 28 8.38 5.56 1.48
CA ALA A 28 8.76 4.86 0.26
C ALA A 28 7.63 4.84 -0.77
N ILE A 29 6.38 4.55 -0.36
CA ILE A 29 5.19 4.63 -1.22
C ILE A 29 4.98 6.06 -1.70
N GLU A 30 5.18 7.06 -0.85
CA GLU A 30 5.07 8.48 -1.20
C GLU A 30 6.09 8.88 -2.27
N LYS A 31 7.35 8.42 -2.16
CA LYS A 31 8.38 8.63 -3.19
C LYS A 31 8.05 7.92 -4.51
N ILE A 32 7.51 6.70 -4.45
CA ILE A 32 7.06 5.96 -5.63
C ILE A 32 5.89 6.70 -6.30
N TYR A 33 4.93 7.17 -5.51
CA TYR A 33 3.79 7.98 -5.97
C TYR A 33 4.25 9.28 -6.62
N ALA A 34 5.15 10.04 -5.98
CA ALA A 34 5.71 11.26 -6.54
C ALA A 34 6.48 11.01 -7.85
N LYS A 35 7.29 9.94 -7.94
CA LYS A 35 7.96 9.52 -9.19
C LYS A 35 6.94 9.20 -10.29
N CYS A 36 5.96 8.33 -10.01
CA CYS A 36 4.92 7.96 -10.97
C CYS A 36 4.03 9.14 -11.38
N ARG A 37 3.83 10.12 -10.50
CA ARG A 37 3.13 11.37 -10.79
C ARG A 37 3.96 12.27 -11.73
N GLN A 38 5.27 12.40 -11.50
CA GLN A 38 6.18 13.13 -12.38
C GLN A 38 6.31 12.50 -13.78
N GLU A 39 6.30 11.16 -13.85
CA GLU A 39 6.33 10.39 -15.11
C GLU A 39 4.97 10.40 -15.85
N GLY A 40 3.91 11.00 -15.28
CA GLY A 40 2.56 10.99 -15.86
C GLY A 40 1.84 9.64 -15.80
N LEU A 41 2.42 8.63 -15.13
CA LEU A 41 1.84 7.30 -14.93
C LEU A 41 0.63 7.33 -13.98
N ALA A 42 0.61 8.28 -13.03
CA ALA A 42 -0.50 8.50 -12.11
C ALA A 42 -1.62 9.38 -12.72
N ALA A 43 -2.00 9.13 -13.98
CA ALA A 43 -3.18 9.76 -14.57
C ALA A 43 -4.46 9.24 -13.87
N TRP A 44 -5.37 10.16 -13.50
CA TRP A 44 -6.63 9.77 -12.88
C TRP A 44 -7.50 9.03 -13.89
N HIS A 45 -7.86 7.77 -13.61
CA HIS A 45 -8.74 7.00 -14.48
C HIS A 45 -10.19 7.42 -14.25
N ASP A 46 -10.63 8.40 -15.03
CA ASP A 46 -11.99 8.95 -15.04
C ASP A 46 -13.00 7.87 -15.51
N GLY A 47 -13.46 7.05 -14.56
CA GLY A 47 -14.35 5.91 -14.80
C GLY A 47 -14.15 4.68 -13.91
N LEU A 48 -13.08 4.62 -13.10
CA LEU A 48 -12.90 3.56 -12.08
C LEU A 48 -13.49 3.99 -10.73
N GLU A 49 -14.06 3.04 -9.97
CA GLU A 49 -14.39 3.30 -8.56
C GLU A 49 -13.12 3.54 -7.75
N TYR A 50 -13.21 4.31 -6.65
CA TYR A 50 -12.03 4.72 -5.86
C TYR A 50 -11.12 3.54 -5.46
N ALA A 51 -11.71 2.43 -5.01
CA ALA A 51 -10.95 1.24 -4.60
C ALA A 51 -10.26 0.53 -5.79
N GLU A 52 -10.87 0.57 -6.97
CA GLU A 52 -10.28 0.06 -8.21
C GLU A 52 -9.20 1.01 -8.72
N PHE A 53 -9.40 2.32 -8.66
CA PHE A 53 -8.40 3.33 -9.02
C PHE A 53 -7.12 3.17 -8.18
N ILE A 54 -7.21 3.08 -6.85
CA ILE A 54 -6.02 2.89 -5.99
C ILE A 54 -5.35 1.54 -6.26
N ASN A 55 -6.11 0.48 -6.53
CA ASN A 55 -5.52 -0.80 -6.97
C ASN A 55 -4.82 -0.68 -8.33
N ALA A 56 -5.45 -0.05 -9.33
CA ALA A 56 -4.87 0.15 -10.65
C ALA A 56 -3.59 0.99 -10.57
N LEU A 57 -3.61 2.09 -9.81
CA LEU A 57 -2.46 2.95 -9.52
C LEU A 57 -1.29 2.14 -8.93
N TRP A 58 -1.55 1.30 -7.93
CA TRP A 58 -0.50 0.43 -7.36
C TRP A 58 0.00 -0.63 -8.35
N ASN A 59 -0.87 -1.23 -9.16
CA ASN A 59 -0.43 -2.15 -10.21
C ASN A 59 0.41 -1.44 -11.29
N THR A 60 0.10 -0.19 -11.64
CA THR A 60 0.94 0.64 -12.52
C THR A 60 2.30 0.92 -11.91
N MET A 61 2.39 1.14 -10.59
CA MET A 61 3.68 1.27 -9.88
C MET A 61 4.49 -0.03 -9.91
N LEU A 62 3.85 -1.18 -9.66
CA LEU A 62 4.47 -2.50 -9.73
C LEU A 62 4.99 -2.85 -11.14
N ASN A 63 4.28 -2.42 -12.19
CA ASN A 63 4.68 -2.64 -13.58
C ASN A 63 5.62 -1.54 -14.12
N SER A 64 5.90 -0.47 -13.37
CA SER A 64 6.84 0.56 -13.78
C SER A 64 8.28 0.04 -13.68
N PRO A 65 9.11 0.15 -14.74
CA PRO A 65 10.52 -0.27 -14.67
C PRO A 65 11.37 0.58 -13.70
N VAL A 66 10.88 1.74 -13.28
CA VAL A 66 11.58 2.67 -12.37
C VAL A 66 11.21 2.43 -10.91
N CYS A 67 9.97 1.98 -10.64
CA CYS A 67 9.44 1.85 -9.28
C CYS A 67 9.05 0.42 -8.88
N GLY A 68 8.92 -0.51 -9.83
CA GLY A 68 8.34 -1.83 -9.60
C GLY A 68 9.10 -2.70 -8.61
N GLU A 69 10.44 -2.67 -8.62
CA GLU A 69 11.26 -3.42 -7.65
C GLU A 69 11.12 -2.86 -6.22
N GLU A 70 11.03 -1.54 -6.09
CA GLU A 70 10.85 -0.85 -4.80
C GLU A 70 9.43 -1.10 -4.27
N ALA A 71 8.42 -1.02 -5.14
CA ALA A 71 7.03 -1.34 -4.85
C ALA A 71 6.83 -2.81 -4.43
N ALA A 72 7.41 -3.77 -5.15
CA ALA A 72 7.28 -5.19 -4.85
C ALA A 72 7.85 -5.55 -3.47
N LYS A 73 9.02 -4.98 -3.09
CA LYS A 73 9.61 -5.16 -1.75
C LYS A 73 8.74 -4.60 -0.64
N ILE A 74 8.05 -3.47 -0.89
CA ILE A 74 7.11 -2.89 0.07
C ILE A 74 5.86 -3.75 0.22
N GLU A 75 5.29 -4.26 -0.88
CA GLU A 75 4.16 -5.20 -0.84
C GLU A 75 4.52 -6.51 -0.12
N GLU A 76 5.73 -7.05 -0.31
CA GLU A 76 6.21 -8.21 0.43
C GLU A 76 6.40 -7.92 1.93
N THR A 77 6.85 -6.72 2.28
CA THR A 77 7.13 -6.32 3.68
C THR A 77 5.86 -6.01 4.49
N LEU A 78 4.89 -5.30 3.88
CA LEU A 78 3.65 -4.88 4.56
C LEU A 78 2.46 -5.81 4.31
N GLY A 79 2.44 -6.48 3.16
CA GLY A 79 1.24 -7.08 2.59
C GLY A 79 0.40 -6.06 1.80
N ARG A 80 -0.16 -6.51 0.67
CA ARG A 80 -0.94 -5.69 -0.28
C ARG A 80 -2.05 -4.86 0.35
N GLY A 81 -2.75 -5.39 1.37
CA GLY A 81 -3.85 -4.67 2.04
C GLY A 81 -3.38 -3.39 2.74
N ASP A 82 -2.34 -3.50 3.54
CA ASP A 82 -1.75 -2.38 4.27
C ASP A 82 -1.09 -1.37 3.30
N THR A 83 -0.42 -1.84 2.25
CA THR A 83 0.15 -0.99 1.18
C THR A 83 -0.93 -0.17 0.44
N ILE A 84 -2.03 -0.80 0.04
CA ILE A 84 -3.16 -0.12 -0.63
C ILE A 84 -3.81 0.91 0.30
N GLN A 85 -3.92 0.62 1.59
CA GLN A 85 -4.45 1.57 2.57
C GLN A 85 -3.54 2.80 2.74
N ILE A 86 -2.21 2.61 2.77
CA ILE A 86 -1.25 3.72 2.84
C ILE A 86 -1.22 4.53 1.55
N LEU A 87 -1.32 3.88 0.38
CA LEU A 87 -1.41 4.58 -0.91
C LEU A 87 -2.69 5.44 -1.00
N SER A 88 -3.81 4.91 -0.49
CA SER A 88 -5.07 5.65 -0.36
C SER A 88 -4.94 6.87 0.55
N ASP A 89 -4.27 6.73 1.70
CA ASP A 89 -4.00 7.83 2.64
C ASP A 89 -3.18 8.95 1.96
N ILE A 90 -2.05 8.59 1.34
CA ILE A 90 -1.18 9.50 0.59
C ILE A 90 -1.95 10.21 -0.54
N PHE A 91 -2.74 9.47 -1.32
CA PHE A 91 -3.51 10.05 -2.43
C PHE A 91 -4.56 11.07 -1.97
N ILE A 92 -5.22 10.82 -0.82
CA ILE A 92 -6.18 11.76 -0.22
C ILE A 92 -5.45 12.98 0.34
N GLU A 93 -4.32 12.81 1.02
CA GLU A 93 -3.49 13.91 1.53
C GLU A 93 -2.98 14.82 0.40
N ASP A 94 -2.51 14.23 -0.71
CA ASP A 94 -2.06 14.92 -1.93
C ASP A 94 -3.19 15.73 -2.58
N ARG A 95 -4.36 15.11 -2.82
CA ARG A 95 -5.58 15.79 -3.34
C ARG A 95 -6.05 16.94 -2.44
N ASN A 96 -5.98 16.78 -1.13
CA ASN A 96 -6.39 17.80 -0.16
C ASN A 96 -5.36 18.94 -0.06
N SER A 97 -4.09 18.64 -0.32
CA SER A 97 -3.00 19.63 -0.38
C SER A 97 -3.07 20.50 -1.63
N GLU A 98 -3.50 19.97 -2.77
CA GLU A 98 -3.75 20.75 -4.01
C GLU A 98 -5.02 21.62 -3.95
N SER A 99 -5.85 21.46 -2.93
CA SER A 99 -7.10 22.22 -2.75
C SER A 99 -6.94 23.47 -1.87
N ARG A 100 -5.70 23.95 -1.68
CA ARG A 100 -5.32 25.10 -0.84
C ARG A 100 -4.40 26.09 -1.57
#